data_AF-A0A430Q407-F1
#
_entry.id   AF-A0A430Q407-F1
#
_cell.length_a   1.000
_cell.length_b   1.000
_cell.length_c   1.000
_cell.angle_alpha   90.00
_cell.angle_beta   90.00
_cell.angle_gamma   90.00
#
_symmetry.space_group_name_H-M   'P 1'
#
loop_
_entity.id
_entity.type
_entity.pdbx_description
1 polymer ?
#
loop_
_entity_poly.entity_id
_entity_poly.type
_entity_poly.pdbx_seq_one_letter_code
_entity_poly.pdbx_strand_id
1 'polypeptide(L)' 'ELLELLSEDKLAGVPLIVFANKQDLLTAEPANRISDGLGLLTIRDRPWQIQGCSALTGNGIQVS' A
#
# COMPACT_ATOMS: atom_id res chain seq x y z
N GLU A 1 -3.23 4.95 -13.15
CA GLU A 1 -2.22 5.53 -12.25
C GLU A 1 -1.33 4.49 -11.55
N LEU A 2 -1.75 3.75 -10.51
CA LEU A 2 -0.82 2.81 -9.83
C LEU A 2 -0.24 1.73 -10.77
N LEU A 3 -1.07 0.98 -11.48
CA LEU A 3 -0.61 -0.09 -12.38
C LEU A 3 0.24 0.45 -13.55
N GLU A 4 -0.06 1.67 -13.99
CA GLU A 4 0.68 2.35 -15.05
C GLU A 4 2.09 2.73 -14.57
N LEU A 5 2.22 3.32 -13.37
CA LEU A 5 3.51 3.57 -12.74
C LEU A 5 4.31 2.26 -12.58
N LEU A 6 3.67 1.20 -12.10
CA LEU A 6 4.34 -0.10 -11.88
C LEU A 6 4.76 -0.80 -13.18
N SER A 7 4.21 -0.40 -14.33
CA SER A 7 4.57 -0.93 -15.65
C SER A 7 5.87 -0.34 -16.21
N GLU A 8 6.41 0.70 -15.58
CA GLU A 8 7.69 1.27 -16.00
C GLU A 8 8.84 0.26 -15.78
N ASP A 9 9.69 0.09 -16.79
CA ASP A 9 10.82 -0.87 -16.76
C ASP A 9 11.72 -0.72 -15.54
N LYS A 10 11.93 0.52 -15.07
CA LYS A 10 12.75 0.83 -13.90
C LYS A 10 12.20 0.24 -12.59
N LEU A 11 10.92 -0.11 -12.58
CA LEU A 11 10.22 -0.70 -11.43
C LEU A 11 9.97 -2.19 -11.62
N ALA A 12 10.36 -2.83 -12.73
CA ALA A 12 10.09 -4.23 -12.98
C ALA A 12 10.57 -5.13 -11.82
N GLY A 13 9.66 -5.92 -11.24
CA GLY A 13 9.95 -6.85 -10.13
C GLY A 13 10.26 -6.20 -8.77
N VAL A 14 10.30 -4.87 -8.68
CA VAL A 14 10.59 -4.16 -7.41
C VAL A 14 9.45 -4.39 -6.42
N PRO A 15 9.74 -4.85 -5.18
CA PRO A 15 8.73 -5.02 -4.13
C PRO A 15 7.94 -3.75 -3.85
N LEU A 16 6.64 -3.89 -3.61
CA LEU A 16 5.73 -2.78 -3.33
C LEU A 16 5.23 -2.82 -1.88
N ILE A 17 5.35 -1.71 -1.15
CA ILE A 17 4.62 -1.52 0.10
C ILE A 17 3.63 -0.37 -0.04
N VAL A 18 2.37 -0.62 0.32
CA VAL A 18 1.32 0.40 0.36
C VAL A 18 1.04 0.75 1.82
N PHE A 19 1.19 2.03 2.17
CA PHE A 19 0.78 2.54 3.46
C PHE A 19 -0.69 3.00 3.42
N ALA A 20 -1.56 2.22 4.05
CA ALA A 20 -2.93 2.63 4.33
C ALA A 20 -2.91 3.62 5.51
N ASN A 21 -2.56 4.86 5.22
CA ASN A 21 -2.33 5.92 6.19
C ASN A 21 -3.65 6.49 6.77
N LYS A 22 -3.53 7.28 7.84
CA LYS A 22 -4.61 7.97 8.55
C LYS A 22 -5.57 7.05 9.31
N GLN A 23 -5.10 5.87 9.72
CA GLN A 23 -5.91 4.92 10.51
C GLN A 23 -6.28 5.44 11.91
N ASP A 24 -5.80 6.62 12.31
CA ASP A 24 -6.26 7.36 13.48
C ASP A 24 -7.67 7.97 13.31
N LEU A 25 -8.16 8.13 12.08
CA LEU A 25 -9.49 8.66 11.81
C LEU A 25 -10.57 7.58 11.93
N LEU A 26 -11.68 7.88 12.60
CA LEU A 26 -12.85 6.99 12.68
C LEU A 26 -13.46 6.67 11.31
N THR A 27 -13.25 7.56 10.34
CA THR A 27 -13.74 7.43 8.96
C THR A 27 -12.69 6.81 8.03
N ALA A 28 -11.57 6.32 8.55
CA ALA A 28 -10.54 5.72 7.72
C ALA A 28 -11.04 4.41 7.09
N GLU A 29 -10.80 4.25 5.79
CA GLU A 29 -11.03 2.96 5.13
C GLU A 29 -10.00 1.93 5.65
N PRO A 30 -10.43 0.69 5.95
CA PRO A 30 -9.53 -0.36 6.39
C PRO A 30 -8.64 -0.84 5.24
N ALA A 31 -7.44 -1.33 5.58
CA ALA A 31 -6.42 -1.72 4.60
C ALA A 31 -6.89 -2.76 3.57
N ASN A 32 -7.78 -3.69 3.95
CA ASN A 32 -8.33 -4.67 3.00
C ASN A 32 -9.21 -4.00 1.91
N ARG A 33 -10.04 -3.02 2.28
CA ARG A 33 -10.87 -2.28 1.31
C ARG A 33 -10.02 -1.42 0.38
N ILE A 34 -8.96 -0.82 0.90
CA ILE A 34 -7.98 -0.08 0.09
C ILE A 34 -7.26 -1.01 -0.89
N SER A 35 -6.86 -2.21 -0.43
CA SER A 35 -6.24 -3.22 -1.29
C SER A 35 -7.13 -3.62 -2.47
N ASP A 36 -8.43 -3.81 -2.21
CA ASP A 36 -9.41 -4.12 -3.25
C ASP A 36 -9.56 -2.95 -4.23
N GLY A 37 -9.71 -1.73 -3.72
CA GLY A 37 -9.86 -0.52 -4.55
C GLY A 37 -8.64 -0.20 -5.42
N LEU A 38 -7.44 -0.54 -4.95
CA LEU A 38 -6.19 -0.40 -5.72
C LEU A 38 -5.91 -1.59 -6.64
N GLY A 39 -6.68 -2.68 -6.54
CA GLY A 39 -6.48 -3.88 -7.33
C GLY A 39 -5.18 -4.62 -7.01
N LEU A 40 -4.67 -4.56 -5.77
CA LEU A 40 -3.36 -5.16 -5.46
C LEU A 40 -3.30 -6.67 -5.71
N LEU A 41 -4.43 -7.38 -5.58
CA LEU A 41 -4.56 -8.80 -5.88
C LEU A 41 -4.29 -9.16 -7.36
N THR A 42 -4.37 -8.19 -8.27
CA THR A 42 -4.07 -8.41 -9.70
C THR A 42 -2.58 -8.34 -10.00
N ILE A 43 -1.77 -7.83 -9.06
CA ILE A 43 -0.32 -7.75 -9.19
C ILE A 43 0.28 -9.14 -8.93
N ARG A 44 0.97 -9.70 -9.93
CA ARG A 44 1.54 -11.07 -9.90
C ARG A 44 3.05 -11.12 -10.17
N ASP A 45 3.62 -10.02 -10.65
CA ASP A 45 5.02 -9.90 -11.09
C ASP A 45 6.00 -9.50 -9.97
N ARG A 46 5.50 -9.17 -8.79
CA ARG A 46 6.28 -8.73 -7.63
C ARG A 46 5.59 -9.06 -6.31
N PRO A 47 6.34 -9.22 -5.21
CA PRO A 47 5.75 -9.24 -3.88
C PRO A 47 5.20 -7.86 -3.53
N TRP A 48 4.09 -7.85 -2.81
CA TRP A 48 3.50 -6.63 -2.29
C TRP A 48 2.93 -6.83 -0.89
N GLN A 49 2.83 -5.75 -0.13
CA GLN A 49 2.18 -5.71 1.17
C GLN A 49 1.39 -4.40 1.32
N ILE A 50 0.29 -4.45 2.06
CA ILE A 50 -0.37 -3.26 2.58
C ILE A 50 -0.27 -3.20 4.10
N GLN A 51 0.10 -2.04 4.63
CA GLN A 51 0.27 -1.79 6.07
C GLN A 51 -0.61 -0.63 6.50
N GLY A 52 -1.52 -0.89 7.45
CA GLY A 52 -2.25 0.18 8.13
C GLY A 52 -1.30 1.01 8.99
N CYS A 53 -1.35 2.34 8.85
CA CYS A 53 -0.50 3.23 9.62
C CYS A 53 -1.15 4.58 9.92
N SER A 54 -0.51 5.34 10.80
CA SER A 54 -0.85 6.73 11.08
C SER A 54 0.44 7.53 11.18
N ALA A 55 0.68 8.38 10.18
CA ALA A 55 1.82 9.30 10.18
C ALA A 55 1.77 10.31 11.33
N LEU A 56 0.57 10.63 11.82
CA LEU A 56 0.40 11.55 12.95
C LEU A 56 0.84 10.93 14.28
N THR A 57 0.50 9.66 14.51
CA THR A 57 0.79 8.97 15.78
C THR A 57 2.06 8.11 15.72
N GLY A 58 2.60 7.86 14.53
CA GLY A 58 3.74 6.97 14.30
C GLY A 58 3.38 5.47 14.27
N ASN A 59 2.11 5.10 14.51
CA ASN A 59 1.67 3.71 14.49
C ASN A 59 1.86 3.10 13.08
N GLY A 60 2.42 1.89 12.99
CA GLY A 60 2.60 1.15 11.74
C GLY A 60 3.70 1.68 10.80
N ILE A 61 4.57 2.58 11.27
CA ILE A 61 5.66 3.20 10.48
C ILE A 61 7.05 2.75 10.98
N GLN A 62 7.13 1.91 12.02
CA GLN A 62 8.42 1.47 12.54
C GLN A 62 9.27 0.81 11.47
N VAL A 63 10.47 1.36 11.30
CA VAL A 63 11.60 0.73 10.64
C VAL A 63 12.35 0.00 11.76
N SER A 64 12.37 -1.33 11.72
CA SER A 64 13.28 -2.13 12.56
C SER A 64 14.72 -1.90 12.12
#